data_AF-A0A1Q3S3T1-F1
#
_entry.id   AF-A0A1Q3S3T1-F1
#
_cell.length_a   1.000
_cell.length_b   1.000
_cell.length_c   1.000
_cell.angle_alpha   90.00
_cell.angle_beta   90.00
_cell.angle_gamma   90.00
#
_symmetry.space_group_name_H-M   'P 1'
#
loop_
_entity.id
_entity.type
_entity.pdbx_description
1 polymer ?
#
loop_
_entity_poly.entity_id
_entity_poly.type
_entity_poly.pdbx_seq_one_letter_code
_entity_poly.pdbx_strand_id
1 'polypeptide(L)'
;MDSNKGFRLSAEANTYNSALRIIKSKGYKIFLYPDQSDDLYGTYWAIKENRDFIAEDPLQLLGIITIWETNGDKWSGPNHENIRDKIASNAFPDSVADIEKLSEEDFEVLVKDYTIFLNRIFPKQVIPVNPTRQAFFDVISNFYKWDLEQFYEWEK
;
A
#
# COMPACT_ATOMS: atom_id res chain seq x y z
N MET A 1 26.58 9.59 13.29
CA MET A 1 25.40 9.42 12.43
C MET A 1 24.41 8.61 13.23
N ASP A 2 23.30 9.22 13.67
CA ASP A 2 22.28 8.52 14.46
C ASP A 2 21.52 7.53 13.59
N SER A 3 22.06 6.33 13.45
CA SER A 3 21.49 5.22 12.70
C SER A 3 20.41 4.52 13.53
N ASN A 4 19.26 5.16 13.74
CA ASN A 4 17.97 4.47 13.83
C ASN A 4 16.73 5.40 13.85
N LYS A 5 16.71 6.49 13.07
CA LYS A 5 15.45 7.22 12.87
C LYS A 5 14.60 6.47 11.86
N GLY A 6 13.40 6.07 12.28
CA GLY A 6 12.42 5.48 11.38
C GLY A 6 12.10 6.41 10.21
N PHE A 7 12.00 5.85 9.00
CA PHE A 7 11.60 6.57 7.80
C PHE A 7 10.18 6.19 7.40
N ARG A 8 9.36 7.17 7.03
CA ARG A 8 8.00 7.01 6.49
C ARG A 8 7.85 7.97 5.32
N LEU A 9 7.37 7.46 4.20
CA LEU A 9 7.05 8.23 3.01
C LEU A 9 5.65 7.83 2.56
N SER A 10 4.79 8.82 2.33
CA SER A 10 3.44 8.63 1.79
C SER A 10 3.38 9.12 0.34
N ALA A 11 2.39 8.62 -0.40
CA ALA A 11 2.12 8.97 -1.78
C ALA A 11 1.40 10.32 -1.86
N GLU A 12 2.17 11.41 -1.77
CA GLU A 12 1.65 12.78 -1.79
C GLU A 12 2.22 13.58 -2.96
N ALA A 13 1.59 14.70 -3.31
CA ALA A 13 2.00 15.54 -4.44
C ALA A 13 3.46 16.02 -4.39
N ASN A 14 4.05 16.14 -3.19
CA ASN A 14 5.47 16.51 -3.02
C ASN A 14 6.44 15.41 -3.52
N THR A 15 5.99 14.17 -3.67
CA THR A 15 6.78 13.04 -4.22
C THR A 15 6.74 12.94 -5.74
N TYR A 16 5.78 13.62 -6.39
CA TYR A 16 5.55 13.52 -7.83
C TYR A 16 6.75 13.94 -8.66
N ASN A 17 7.43 15.02 -8.26
CA ASN A 17 8.65 15.48 -8.94
C ASN A 17 9.76 14.44 -8.91
N SER A 18 9.88 13.66 -7.83
CA SER A 18 10.86 12.57 -7.74
C SER A 18 10.52 11.46 -8.72
N ALA A 19 9.25 11.05 -8.82
CA ALA A 19 8.82 10.06 -9.81
C ALA A 19 9.05 10.53 -11.25
N LEU A 20 8.68 11.76 -11.59
CA LEU A 20 8.90 12.34 -12.92
C LEU A 20 10.40 12.36 -13.29
N ARG A 21 11.29 12.70 -12.35
CA ARG A 21 12.74 12.66 -12.59
C ARG A 21 13.24 11.25 -12.87
N ILE A 22 12.75 10.24 -12.14
CA ILE A 22 13.09 8.83 -12.37
C ILE A 22 12.60 8.37 -13.75
N ILE A 23 11.37 8.71 -14.13
CA ILE A 23 10.82 8.36 -15.44
C ILE A 23 11.66 8.99 -16.57
N LYS A 24 12.02 10.28 -16.44
CA LYS A 24 12.91 10.95 -17.42
C LYS A 24 14.29 10.31 -17.47
N SER A 25 14.88 9.93 -16.34
CA SER A 25 16.21 9.28 -16.33
C SER A 25 16.19 7.89 -16.99
N LYS A 26 15.04 7.22 -17.03
CA LYS A 26 14.83 5.97 -17.78
C LYS A 26 14.66 6.19 -19.30
N GLY A 27 14.67 7.43 -19.77
CA GLY A 27 14.62 7.79 -21.20
C GLY A 27 13.21 7.99 -21.77
N TYR A 28 12.18 8.04 -20.92
CA TYR A 28 10.82 8.33 -21.35
C TYR A 28 10.62 9.83 -21.60
N LYS A 29 9.85 10.15 -22.64
CA LYS A 29 9.26 11.49 -22.81
C LYS A 29 7.95 11.52 -22.05
N ILE A 30 7.74 12.56 -21.25
CA ILE A 30 6.54 12.70 -20.42
C ILE A 30 5.68 13.82 -20.97
N PHE A 31 4.38 13.57 -21.06
CA PHE A 31 3.36 14.53 -21.46
C PHE A 31 2.24 14.54 -20.43
N LEU A 32 1.54 15.66 -20.34
CA LEU A 32 0.26 15.75 -19.66
C LEU A 32 -0.79 15.95 -20.75
N TYR A 33 -1.77 15.06 -20.80
CA TYR A 33 -2.96 15.22 -21.61
C TYR A 33 -4.05 15.86 -20.74
N PRO A 34 -4.39 17.14 -20.94
CA PRO A 34 -5.36 17.83 -20.11
C PRO A 34 -6.74 17.17 -20.20
N ASP A 35 -7.41 17.04 -19.05
CA ASP A 35 -8.82 16.67 -19.05
C ASP A 35 -9.68 17.89 -19.41
N GLN A 36 -10.90 17.65 -19.90
CA GLN A 36 -11.85 18.73 -20.19
C GLN A 36 -12.70 19.11 -18.97
N SER A 37 -12.74 18.26 -17.94
CA SER A 37 -13.42 18.51 -16.67
C SER A 37 -12.52 19.27 -15.69
N ASP A 38 -13.15 20.06 -14.81
CA ASP A 38 -12.46 20.75 -13.72
C ASP A 38 -12.08 19.79 -12.57
N ASP A 39 -12.60 18.57 -12.58
CA ASP A 39 -12.42 17.57 -11.52
C ASP A 39 -11.05 16.88 -11.59
N LEU A 40 -10.44 16.84 -12.79
CA LEU A 40 -9.16 16.18 -13.03
C LEU A 40 -8.19 17.10 -13.76
N TYR A 41 -6.96 17.18 -13.28
CA TYR A 41 -5.91 17.98 -13.92
C TYR A 41 -5.52 17.46 -15.33
N GLY A 42 -5.78 16.18 -15.58
CA GLY A 42 -5.40 15.48 -16.80
C GLY A 42 -4.70 14.17 -16.50
N THR A 43 -4.35 13.45 -17.55
CA THR A 43 -3.66 12.16 -17.45
C THR A 43 -2.21 12.31 -17.89
N TYR A 44 -1.29 11.72 -17.14
CA TYR A 44 0.12 11.69 -17.51
C TYR A 44 0.40 10.55 -18.48
N TRP A 45 1.20 10.86 -19.51
CA TRP A 45 1.67 9.92 -20.51
C TRP A 45 3.18 9.84 -20.47
N ALA A 46 3.74 8.62 -20.51
CA ALA A 46 5.16 8.38 -20.70
C ALA A 46 5.38 7.52 -21.95
N ILE A 47 6.17 8.04 -22.89
CA ILE A 47 6.39 7.43 -24.20
C ILE A 47 7.87 7.09 -24.38
N LYS A 48 8.16 5.85 -24.77
CA LYS A 48 9.50 5.39 -25.15
C LYS A 48 9.42 4.33 -26.24
N GLU A 49 10.05 4.60 -27.38
CA GLU A 49 10.01 3.77 -28.59
C GLU A 49 8.56 3.56 -29.06
N ASN A 50 8.05 2.32 -28.99
CA ASN A 50 6.71 1.91 -29.41
C ASN A 50 5.79 1.60 -28.21
N ARG A 51 6.04 2.25 -27.06
CA ARG A 51 5.35 1.97 -25.79
C ARG A 51 4.88 3.25 -25.14
N ASP A 52 3.62 3.19 -24.72
CA ASP A 52 2.91 4.27 -24.06
C ASP A 52 2.39 3.79 -22.72
N PHE A 53 2.66 4.56 -21.67
CA PHE A 53 2.17 4.33 -20.31
C PHE A 53 1.34 5.52 -19.88
N ILE A 54 0.18 5.25 -19.28
CA ILE A 54 -0.85 6.25 -18.98
C ILE A 54 -1.33 6.08 -17.54
N ALA A 55 -1.30 7.14 -16.75
CA ALA A 55 -1.81 7.11 -15.38
C ALA A 55 -2.27 8.49 -14.87
N GLU A 56 -3.10 8.51 -13.83
CA GLU A 56 -3.69 9.73 -13.26
C GLU A 56 -2.67 10.57 -12.49
N ASP A 57 -1.63 9.95 -11.93
CA ASP A 57 -0.56 10.66 -11.24
C ASP A 57 0.84 10.10 -11.54
N PRO A 58 1.91 10.87 -11.27
CA PRO A 58 3.27 10.44 -11.57
C PRO A 58 3.78 9.21 -10.82
N LEU A 59 3.26 8.90 -9.62
CA LEU A 59 3.62 7.70 -8.87
C LEU A 59 2.98 6.47 -9.53
N GLN A 60 1.70 6.54 -9.88
CA GLN A 60 1.02 5.49 -10.64
C GLN A 60 1.73 5.24 -11.98
N LEU A 61 2.11 6.32 -12.69
CA LEU A 61 2.83 6.23 -13.95
C LEU A 61 4.16 5.50 -13.80
N LEU A 62 4.94 5.84 -12.76
CA LEU A 62 6.18 5.15 -12.45
C LEU A 62 5.92 3.68 -12.08
N GLY A 63 4.82 3.40 -11.37
CA GLY A 63 4.38 2.05 -11.02
C GLY A 63 4.16 1.17 -12.25
N ILE A 64 3.32 1.61 -13.19
CA ILE A 64 3.01 0.83 -14.40
C ILE A 64 4.22 0.66 -15.33
N ILE A 65 5.08 1.67 -15.44
CA ILE A 65 6.36 1.57 -16.16
C ILE A 65 7.23 0.50 -15.51
N THR A 66 7.31 0.49 -14.17
CA THR A 66 8.15 -0.47 -13.44
C THR A 66 7.61 -1.90 -13.57
N ILE A 67 6.29 -2.08 -13.56
CA ILE A 67 5.67 -3.39 -13.82
C ILE A 67 6.06 -3.90 -15.21
N TRP A 68 5.94 -3.06 -16.25
CA TRP A 68 6.32 -3.45 -17.61
C TRP A 68 7.83 -3.68 -17.75
N GLU A 69 8.68 -2.84 -17.15
CA GLU A 69 10.14 -3.05 -17.18
C GLU A 69 10.56 -4.36 -16.49
N THR A 70 9.77 -4.84 -15.54
CA THR A 70 10.03 -6.10 -14.82
C THR A 70 9.53 -7.32 -15.60
N ASN A 71 8.34 -7.24 -16.19
CA ASN A 71 7.62 -8.39 -16.75
C ASN A 71 7.53 -8.40 -18.28
N GLY A 72 7.93 -7.30 -18.93
CA GLY A 72 7.71 -7.05 -20.36
C GLY A 72 6.23 -7.00 -20.72
N ASP A 73 5.91 -7.37 -21.96
CA ASP A 73 4.55 -7.32 -22.51
C ASP A 73 3.60 -8.30 -21.82
N LYS A 74 4.15 -9.34 -21.16
CA LYS A 74 3.40 -10.21 -20.23
C LYS A 74 3.35 -9.57 -18.85
N TRP A 75 2.88 -8.34 -18.79
CA TRP A 75 2.92 -7.47 -17.61
C TRP A 75 2.32 -8.09 -16.35
N SER A 76 1.35 -9.01 -16.51
CA SER A 76 0.70 -9.73 -15.41
C SER A 76 1.60 -10.74 -14.70
N GLY A 77 2.76 -11.07 -15.28
CA GLY A 77 3.66 -12.10 -14.76
C GLY A 77 3.07 -13.53 -14.84
N PRO A 78 3.81 -14.53 -14.33
CA PRO A 78 3.39 -15.94 -14.33
C PRO A 78 2.57 -16.34 -13.10
N ASN A 79 2.57 -15.52 -12.04
CA ASN A 79 1.82 -15.77 -10.81
C ASN A 79 0.50 -14.98 -10.85
N HIS A 80 -0.62 -15.68 -10.70
CA HIS A 80 -1.97 -15.11 -10.71
C HIS A 80 -2.62 -15.07 -9.32
N GLU A 81 -1.83 -15.22 -8.25
CA GLU A 81 -2.31 -15.00 -6.89
C GLU A 81 -2.88 -13.59 -6.73
N ASN A 82 -4.11 -13.49 -6.23
CA ASN A 82 -4.76 -12.22 -5.95
C ASN A 82 -4.31 -11.67 -4.58
N ILE A 83 -3.06 -11.19 -4.53
CA ILE A 83 -2.44 -10.65 -3.31
C ILE A 83 -3.24 -9.44 -2.78
N ARG A 84 -3.85 -8.64 -3.68
CA ARG A 84 -4.69 -7.50 -3.28
C ARG A 84 -5.85 -7.94 -2.39
N ASP A 85 -6.60 -8.96 -2.82
CA ASP A 85 -7.75 -9.44 -2.05
C ASP A 85 -7.29 -10.13 -0.76
N LYS A 86 -6.16 -10.84 -0.76
CA LYS A 86 -5.57 -11.40 0.47
C LYS A 86 -5.23 -10.33 1.51
N ILE A 87 -4.58 -9.23 1.08
CA ILE A 87 -4.27 -8.09 1.96
C ILE A 87 -5.57 -7.46 2.50
N ALA A 88 -6.59 -7.30 1.65
CA ALA A 88 -7.87 -6.72 2.05
C ALA A 88 -8.59 -7.60 3.08
N SER A 89 -8.70 -8.91 2.84
CA SER A 89 -9.34 -9.86 3.77
C SER A 89 -8.63 -9.92 5.11
N ASN A 90 -7.31 -9.81 5.14
CA ASN A 90 -6.53 -9.74 6.38
C ASN A 90 -6.84 -8.46 7.18
N ALA A 91 -7.04 -7.33 6.51
CA ALA A 91 -7.33 -6.05 7.14
C ALA A 91 -8.79 -5.92 7.59
N PHE A 92 -9.71 -6.59 6.89
CA PHE A 92 -11.14 -6.52 7.13
C PHE A 92 -11.73 -7.93 7.21
N PRO A 93 -11.40 -8.72 8.25
CA PRO A 93 -12.06 -10.01 8.45
C PRO A 93 -13.53 -9.79 8.80
N ASP A 94 -14.45 -10.47 8.10
CA ASP A 94 -15.89 -10.39 8.38
C ASP A 94 -16.23 -11.03 9.73
N SER A 95 -15.51 -12.09 10.09
CA SER A 95 -15.73 -12.85 11.32
C SER A 95 -14.47 -13.57 11.81
N VAL A 96 -14.48 -14.03 13.07
CA VAL A 96 -13.44 -14.93 13.58
C VAL A 96 -13.33 -16.22 12.76
N ALA A 97 -14.43 -16.68 12.15
CA ALA A 97 -14.46 -17.88 11.33
C ALA A 97 -13.54 -17.77 10.10
N ASP A 98 -13.27 -16.55 9.61
CA ASP A 98 -12.33 -16.34 8.51
C ASP A 98 -10.88 -16.55 8.94
N ILE A 99 -10.58 -16.27 10.20
CA ILE A 99 -9.27 -16.53 10.83
C ILE A 99 -9.15 -18.01 11.22
N GLU A 100 -10.24 -18.65 11.63
CA GLU A 100 -10.28 -20.09 11.94
C GLU A 100 -10.04 -20.99 10.73
N LYS A 101 -10.33 -20.52 9.51
CA LYS A 101 -10.01 -21.24 8.27
C LYS A 101 -8.50 -21.25 7.96
N LEU A 102 -7.71 -20.37 8.56
CA LEU A 102 -6.27 -20.31 8.34
C LEU A 102 -5.59 -21.53 8.97
N SER A 103 -4.60 -22.06 8.26
CA SER A 103 -3.67 -23.01 8.85
C SER A 103 -2.96 -22.37 10.05
N GLU A 104 -2.40 -23.19 10.94
CA GLU A 104 -1.64 -22.65 12.07
C GLU A 104 -0.45 -21.80 11.61
N GLU A 105 0.24 -22.24 10.55
CA GLU A 105 1.34 -21.51 9.94
C GLU A 105 0.89 -20.15 9.37
N ASP A 106 -0.23 -20.12 8.62
CA ASP A 106 -0.76 -18.87 8.06
C ASP A 106 -1.22 -17.90 9.17
N PHE A 107 -1.79 -18.44 10.26
CA PHE A 107 -2.19 -17.64 11.41
C PHE A 107 -0.97 -17.05 12.14
N GLU A 108 0.08 -17.83 12.35
CA GLU A 108 1.33 -17.35 12.96
C GLU A 108 1.99 -16.23 12.12
N VAL A 109 2.01 -16.40 10.80
CA VAL A 109 2.51 -15.37 9.87
C VAL A 109 1.66 -14.11 9.97
N LEU A 110 0.33 -14.24 9.96
CA LEU A 110 -0.59 -13.10 10.05
C LEU A 110 -0.41 -12.32 11.37
N VAL A 111 -0.32 -13.03 12.50
CA VAL A 111 -0.07 -12.43 13.82
C VAL A 111 1.25 -11.67 13.84
N LYS A 112 2.31 -12.25 13.27
CA LYS A 112 3.64 -11.63 13.20
C LYS A 112 3.62 -10.35 12.37
N ASP A 113 3.01 -10.38 11.19
CA ASP A 113 2.96 -9.24 10.28
C ASP A 113 2.18 -8.07 10.88
N TYR A 114 1.01 -8.34 11.48
CA TYR A 114 0.24 -7.29 12.14
C TYR A 114 0.89 -6.79 13.43
N THR A 115 1.66 -7.63 14.13
CA THR A 115 2.46 -7.18 15.28
C THR A 115 3.51 -6.15 14.83
N ILE A 116 4.18 -6.38 13.70
CA ILE A 116 5.13 -5.41 13.11
C ILE A 116 4.40 -4.11 12.76
N PHE A 117 3.27 -4.20 12.05
CA PHE A 117 2.51 -3.04 11.60
C PHE A 117 1.99 -2.20 12.79
N LEU A 118 1.30 -2.81 13.74
CA LEU A 118 0.68 -2.10 14.87
C LEU A 118 1.74 -1.52 15.81
N ASN A 119 2.85 -2.22 16.07
CA ASN A 119 3.95 -1.67 16.87
C ASN A 119 4.66 -0.48 16.18
N ARG A 120 4.45 -0.28 14.86
CA ARG A 120 4.98 0.87 14.12
C ARG A 120 4.08 2.10 14.23
N ILE A 121 2.82 1.92 14.60
CA ILE A 121 1.81 2.98 14.69
C ILE A 121 1.56 3.34 16.15
N PHE A 122 1.51 2.34 17.03
CA PHE A 122 1.19 2.50 18.44
C PHE A 122 2.43 2.37 19.32
N PRO A 123 2.56 3.21 20.36
CA PRO A 123 3.70 3.17 21.27
C PRO A 123 3.68 1.98 22.25
N LYS A 124 2.58 1.22 22.28
CA LYS A 124 2.38 0.07 23.16
C LYS A 124 2.05 -1.16 22.35
N GLN A 125 2.38 -2.33 22.90
CA GLN A 125 2.01 -3.61 22.31
C GLN A 125 0.47 -3.74 22.28
N VAL A 126 -0.08 -3.89 21.08
CA VAL A 126 -1.52 -3.97 20.84
C VAL A 126 -1.99 -5.42 20.73
N ILE A 127 -1.21 -6.26 20.05
CA ILE A 127 -1.52 -7.70 19.91
C ILE A 127 -0.93 -8.46 21.12
N PRO A 128 -1.74 -9.26 21.84
CA PRO A 128 -1.27 -10.11 22.94
C PRO A 128 -0.16 -11.06 22.51
N VAL A 129 0.69 -11.47 23.45
CA VAL A 129 1.66 -12.56 23.20
C VAL A 129 0.88 -13.86 23.02
N ASN A 130 1.10 -14.55 21.89
CA ASN A 130 0.40 -15.78 21.51
C ASN A 130 -1.14 -15.61 21.56
N PRO A 131 -1.71 -14.71 20.74
CA PRO A 131 -3.13 -14.43 20.80
C PRO A 131 -3.94 -15.64 20.33
N THR A 132 -5.11 -15.86 20.93
CA THR A 132 -6.12 -16.73 20.31
C THR A 132 -6.62 -16.08 19.02
N ARG A 133 -7.19 -16.87 18.10
CA ARG A 133 -7.80 -16.34 16.87
C ARG A 133 -8.89 -15.30 17.16
N GLN A 134 -9.70 -15.52 18.21
CA GLN A 134 -10.68 -14.54 18.68
C GLN A 134 -10.01 -13.26 19.20
N ALA A 135 -8.99 -13.36 20.05
CA ALA A 135 -8.31 -12.19 20.58
C ALA A 135 -7.62 -11.37 19.47
N PHE A 136 -7.06 -12.04 18.47
CA PHE A 136 -6.51 -11.39 17.29
C PHE A 136 -7.61 -10.72 16.45
N PHE A 137 -8.73 -11.43 16.18
CA PHE A 137 -9.89 -10.86 15.49
C PHE A 137 -10.41 -9.60 16.19
N ASP A 138 -10.54 -9.63 17.51
CA ASP A 138 -11.05 -8.49 18.29
C ASP A 138 -10.14 -7.25 18.15
N VAL A 139 -8.82 -7.45 18.04
CA VAL A 139 -7.86 -6.36 17.77
C VAL A 139 -8.04 -5.81 16.35
N ILE A 140 -8.05 -6.67 15.34
CA ILE A 140 -8.10 -6.24 13.93
C ILE A 140 -9.45 -5.60 13.59
N SER A 141 -10.56 -6.23 13.99
CA SER A 141 -11.92 -5.76 13.70
C SER A 141 -12.31 -4.45 14.40
N ASN A 142 -11.54 -4.02 15.40
CA ASN A 142 -11.75 -2.75 16.10
C ASN A 142 -10.67 -1.70 15.81
N PHE A 143 -9.62 -2.03 15.06
CA PHE A 143 -8.52 -1.10 14.78
C PHE A 143 -8.99 0.23 14.17
N TYR A 144 -9.90 0.20 13.18
CA TYR A 144 -10.45 1.42 12.56
C TYR A 144 -11.35 2.24 13.50
N LYS A 145 -11.83 1.65 14.59
CA LYS A 145 -12.63 2.35 15.62
C LYS A 145 -11.74 3.06 16.63
N TRP A 146 -10.52 2.58 16.85
CA TRP A 146 -9.58 3.20 17.79
C TRP A 146 -9.06 4.56 17.30
N ASP A 147 -9.09 4.81 15.99
CA ASP A 147 -8.78 6.12 15.39
C ASP A 147 -9.90 7.16 15.63
N LEU A 148 -11.15 6.72 15.78
CA LEU A 148 -12.32 7.60 15.95
C LEU A 148 -12.48 8.13 17.39
N GLU A 149 -11.98 7.41 18.41
CA GLU A 149 -12.09 7.83 19.80
C GLU A 149 -10.87 8.64 20.29
N GLN A 150 -9.73 8.62 19.58
CA GLN A 150 -8.49 9.26 20.06
C GLN A 150 -7.86 10.34 19.15
N PHE A 151 -8.44 10.68 17.99
CA PHE A 151 -7.90 11.80 17.20
C PHE A 151 -8.22 13.20 17.79
N TYR A 152 -9.20 13.32 18.69
CA TYR A 152 -9.59 14.62 19.29
C TYR A 152 -9.02 14.91 20.68
N GLU A 153 -8.28 13.98 21.31
CA GLU A 153 -7.72 14.21 22.66
C GLU A 153 -6.25 14.67 22.66
N TRP A 154 -5.61 14.82 21.49
CA TRP A 154 -4.21 15.25 21.39
C TRP A 154 -4.01 16.73 21.01
N GLU A 155 -5.06 17.55 21.03
CA GLU A 155 -5.00 19.03 20.98
C GLU A 155 -5.51 19.70 22.27
N LYS A 156 -5.19 19.15 23.46
CA LYS A 156 -5.33 19.87 24.74
C LYS A 156 -4.11 19.72 25.63
#